data_AF-A0A7Z1S9Z8-F1
#
_entry.id   AF-A0A7Z1S9Z8-F1
#
_cell.length_a   1.000
_cell.length_b   1.000
_cell.length_c   1.000
_cell.angle_alpha   90.00
_cell.angle_beta   90.00
_cell.angle_gamma   90.00
#
_symmetry.space_group_name_H-M   'P 1'
#
loop_
_entity.id
_entity.type
_entity.pdbx_description
1 polymer ?
#
loop_
_entity_poly.entity_id
_entity_poly.type
_entity_poly.pdbx_seq_one_letter_code
_entity_poly.pdbx_strand_id
1 'polypeptide(L)'
;DLGFEYNSDKRTIDRGVPSAVQGSLTSPSRPLTGFRDTFFGVPGFNVSDFEAKVLSGRIEHRFSDNLTVTSRVLYGDYDKLYRNTFAVPPATPRGAVQSVGLEAYSDPTTRKNLLNQNDLVWTVTTGPVRHVLLAGFEYGDQRTRNQRINGFFGSGDIVNGGRRVFVALADRITVPPVTLRTTANTG
;
A
#
# COMPACT_ATOMS: atom_id res chain seq x y z
N ASP A 1 -29.73 -0.58 10.46
CA ASP A 1 -28.47 -1.03 11.09
C ASP A 1 -27.43 0.06 11.03
N LEU A 2 -26.63 0.20 12.09
CA LEU A 2 -25.48 1.09 12.14
C LEU A 2 -24.28 0.27 12.58
N GLY A 3 -23.12 0.53 11.97
CA GLY A 3 -21.88 -0.18 12.26
C GLY A 3 -20.70 0.77 12.31
N PHE A 4 -19.75 0.47 13.18
CA PHE A 4 -18.45 1.14 13.23
C PHE A 4 -17.37 0.08 13.30
N GLU A 5 -16.35 0.22 12.46
CA GLU A 5 -15.17 -0.64 12.44
C GLU A 5 -13.91 0.20 12.62
N TYR A 6 -13.06 -0.23 13.55
CA TYR A 6 -11.68 0.24 13.67
C TYR A 6 -10.75 -0.92 13.38
N ASN A 7 -9.83 -0.74 12.43
CA ASN A 7 -8.83 -1.73 12.08
C ASN A 7 -7.44 -1.07 12.08
N SER A 8 -6.47 -1.72 12.71
CA SER A 8 -5.08 -1.28 12.74
C SER A 8 -4.17 -2.48 12.50
N ASP A 9 -3.26 -2.34 11.54
CA ASP A 9 -2.29 -3.36 11.18
C ASP A 9 -0.92 -2.73 10.99
N LYS A 10 0.07 -3.28 11.70
CA LYS A 10 1.45 -2.80 11.64
C LYS A 10 2.41 -3.96 11.44
N ARG A 11 3.21 -3.90 10.38
CA ARG A 11 4.12 -4.97 9.97
C ARG A 11 5.48 -4.44 9.57
N THR A 12 6.52 -5.25 9.76
CA THR A 12 7.82 -4.99 9.15
C THR A 12 7.79 -5.35 7.67
N ILE A 13 8.32 -4.48 6.83
CA ILE A 13 8.40 -4.71 5.38
C ILE A 13 9.73 -5.40 5.06
N ASP A 14 9.63 -6.60 4.51
CA ASP A 14 10.75 -7.28 3.86
C ASP A 14 10.45 -7.42 2.36
N ARG A 15 11.40 -6.96 1.53
CA ARG A 15 11.31 -7.09 0.06
C ARG A 15 11.99 -8.36 -0.47
N GLY A 16 12.49 -9.20 0.44
CA GLY A 16 13.09 -10.47 0.14
C GLY A 16 14.50 -10.33 -0.44
N VAL A 17 14.96 -11.44 -1.00
CA VAL A 17 16.33 -11.61 -1.46
C VAL A 17 16.53 -10.90 -2.81
N PRO A 18 17.56 -10.05 -2.97
CA PRO A 18 17.83 -9.36 -4.23
C PRO A 18 18.30 -10.31 -5.32
N SER A 19 18.29 -9.82 -6.55
CA SER A 19 18.90 -10.50 -7.70
C SER A 19 20.41 -10.68 -7.51
N ALA A 20 20.94 -11.85 -7.85
CA ALA A 20 22.37 -12.16 -7.77
C ALA A 20 23.21 -11.36 -8.77
N VAL A 21 22.65 -11.11 -9.96
CA VAL A 21 23.31 -10.43 -11.09
C VAL A 21 22.29 -9.70 -11.96
N GLN A 22 22.74 -8.82 -12.84
CA GLN A 22 21.89 -8.23 -13.87
C GLN A 22 21.43 -9.33 -14.85
N GLY A 23 20.11 -9.46 -15.03
CA GLY A 23 19.54 -10.40 -15.99
C GLY A 23 19.37 -9.77 -17.39
N SER A 24 19.35 -10.62 -18.40
CA SER A 24 18.92 -10.32 -19.77
C SER A 24 17.91 -11.37 -20.25
N LEU A 25 17.29 -11.16 -21.41
CA LEU A 25 16.37 -12.15 -22.00
C LEU A 25 17.05 -13.50 -22.29
N THR A 26 18.32 -13.48 -22.71
CA THR A 26 19.10 -14.68 -23.04
C THR A 26 19.85 -15.26 -21.83
N SER A 27 19.89 -14.54 -20.70
CA SER A 27 20.53 -14.95 -19.47
C SER A 27 19.78 -14.35 -18.28
N PRO A 28 18.63 -14.93 -17.90
CA PRO A 28 17.78 -14.39 -16.85
C PRO A 28 18.53 -14.36 -15.51
N SER A 29 18.20 -13.36 -14.67
CA SER A 29 18.75 -13.29 -13.32
C SER A 29 18.13 -14.37 -12.43
N ARG A 30 18.80 -14.64 -11.31
CA ARG A 30 18.35 -15.54 -10.24
C ARG A 30 18.45 -14.83 -8.89
N PRO A 31 17.68 -15.26 -7.88
CA PRO A 31 17.86 -14.76 -6.51
C PRO A 31 19.29 -14.99 -6.02
N LEU A 32 19.80 -14.05 -5.23
CA LEU A 32 21.08 -14.17 -4.54
C LEU A 32 21.06 -15.40 -3.61
N THR A 33 21.96 -16.36 -3.83
CA THR A 33 22.02 -17.59 -3.04
C THR A 33 22.78 -17.39 -1.74
N GLY A 34 22.38 -18.08 -0.66
CA GLY A 34 23.05 -18.03 0.64
C GLY A 34 22.53 -16.95 1.60
N PHE A 35 21.60 -16.10 1.16
CA PHE A 35 21.07 -14.97 1.94
C PHE A 35 19.56 -15.09 2.18
N ARG A 36 19.02 -16.32 2.25
CA ARG A 36 17.59 -16.58 2.42
C ARG A 36 17.02 -15.99 3.71
N ASP A 37 17.82 -16.03 4.78
CA ASP A 37 17.44 -15.55 6.11
C ASP A 37 18.00 -14.14 6.40
N THR A 38 18.55 -13.46 5.39
CA THR A 38 19.11 -12.12 5.51
C THR A 38 18.03 -11.08 5.23
N PHE A 39 17.83 -10.17 6.18
CA PHE A 39 16.92 -9.06 6.02
C PHE A 39 17.57 -7.90 5.25
N PHE A 40 17.11 -7.62 4.03
CA PHE A 40 17.60 -6.53 3.17
C PHE A 40 16.90 -5.19 3.45
N GLY A 41 16.79 -4.83 4.71
CA GLY A 41 16.14 -3.61 5.18
C GLY A 41 16.72 -3.12 6.50
N VAL A 42 16.03 -2.15 7.10
CA VAL A 42 16.43 -1.55 8.38
C VAL A 42 15.35 -1.85 9.44
N PRO A 43 15.68 -2.63 10.50
CA PRO A 43 14.72 -2.90 11.57
C PRO A 43 14.20 -1.60 12.20
N GLY A 44 12.89 -1.51 12.43
CA GLY A 44 12.22 -0.32 12.96
C GLY A 44 11.99 0.82 11.95
N PHE A 45 12.81 0.93 10.90
CA PHE A 45 12.54 1.85 9.79
C PHE A 45 11.60 1.26 8.75
N ASN A 46 11.83 0.00 8.37
CA ASN A 46 10.97 -0.77 7.46
C ASN A 46 9.63 -1.10 8.15
N VAL A 47 8.57 -0.37 7.80
CA VAL A 47 7.24 -0.53 8.40
C VAL A 47 6.13 -0.23 7.41
N SER A 48 5.13 -1.12 7.39
CA SER A 48 3.81 -0.86 6.84
C SER A 48 2.87 -0.65 8.01
N ASP A 49 2.26 0.53 8.09
CA ASP A 49 1.26 0.89 9.09
C ASP A 49 -0.03 1.21 8.35
N PHE A 50 -1.15 0.67 8.81
CA PHE A 50 -2.46 0.90 8.24
C PHE A 50 -3.47 1.08 9.37
N GLU A 51 -4.23 2.16 9.30
CA GLU A 51 -5.36 2.42 10.17
C GLU A 51 -6.59 2.72 9.32
N ALA A 52 -7.72 2.12 9.70
CA ALA A 52 -9.02 2.34 9.08
C ALA A 52 -10.07 2.63 10.15
N LYS A 53 -10.87 3.66 9.92
CA LYS A 53 -12.09 3.97 10.66
C LYS A 53 -13.23 3.99 9.65
N VAL A 54 -14.18 3.07 9.78
CA VAL A 54 -15.29 2.94 8.85
C VAL A 54 -16.60 3.04 9.63
N LEU A 55 -17.41 4.02 9.27
CA LEU A 55 -18.80 4.13 9.70
C LEU A 55 -19.69 3.61 8.58
N SER A 56 -20.61 2.70 8.90
CA SER A 56 -21.60 2.19 7.97
C SER A 56 -23.02 2.36 8.52
N GLY A 57 -23.95 2.57 7.60
CA GLY A 57 -25.36 2.66 7.90
C GLY A 57 -26.18 1.98 6.83
N ARG A 58 -27.25 1.31 7.25
CA ARG A 58 -28.26 0.70 6.40
C ARG A 58 -29.63 1.09 6.92
N ILE A 59 -30.47 1.60 6.04
CA ILE A 59 -31.89 1.81 6.30
C ILE A 59 -32.66 1.06 5.24
N GLU A 60 -33.63 0.28 5.67
CA GLU A 60 -34.60 -0.37 4.79
C GLU A 60 -35.98 0.18 5.14
N HIS A 61 -36.72 0.59 4.13
CA HIS A 61 -38.09 1.01 4.28
C HIS A 61 -38.97 0.25 3.30
N ARG A 62 -39.97 -0.43 3.87
CA ARG A 62 -40.98 -1.17 3.13
C ARG A 62 -42.23 -0.30 3.06
N PHE A 63 -42.46 0.34 1.90
CA PHE A 63 -43.62 1.19 1.67
C PHE A 63 -44.92 0.38 1.60
N SER A 64 -44.83 -0.86 1.13
CA SER A 64 -45.92 -1.85 1.05
C SER A 64 -45.35 -3.26 1.01
N ASP A 65 -46.19 -4.29 1.03
CA ASP A 65 -45.75 -5.70 0.92
C ASP A 65 -44.97 -6.00 -0.37
N ASN A 66 -45.11 -5.16 -1.39
CA ASN A 66 -44.50 -5.36 -2.71
C ASN A 66 -43.48 -4.30 -3.12
N LEU A 67 -43.27 -3.23 -2.33
CA LEU A 67 -42.33 -2.14 -2.65
C LEU A 67 -41.40 -1.87 -1.46
N THR A 68 -40.11 -2.09 -1.69
CA THR A 68 -39.06 -1.87 -0.69
C THR A 68 -37.96 -1.00 -1.26
N VAL A 69 -37.48 -0.05 -0.45
CA VAL A 69 -36.27 0.73 -0.72
C VAL A 69 -35.25 0.43 0.36
N THR A 70 -34.00 0.25 -0.06
CA THR A 70 -32.85 0.09 0.80
C THR A 70 -31.85 1.19 0.51
N SER A 71 -31.42 1.92 1.54
CA SER A 71 -30.30 2.84 1.47
C SER A 71 -29.13 2.31 2.30
N ARG A 72 -27.92 2.36 1.74
CA ARG A 72 -26.66 2.06 2.43
C ARG A 72 -25.75 3.26 2.33
N VAL A 73 -25.09 3.62 3.43
CA VAL A 73 -24.07 4.67 3.48
C VAL A 73 -22.81 4.11 4.12
N LEU A 74 -21.65 4.48 3.59
CA LEU A 74 -20.35 4.15 4.14
C LEU A 74 -19.46 5.39 4.11
N TYR A 75 -18.90 5.74 5.27
CA TYR A 75 -17.84 6.73 5.39
C TYR A 75 -16.58 6.04 5.88
N GLY A 76 -15.49 6.11 5.11
CA GLY A 76 -14.20 5.56 5.49
C GLY A 76 -13.15 6.67 5.62
N ASP A 77 -12.34 6.58 6.68
CA ASP A 77 -11.13 7.37 6.88
C ASP A 77 -9.95 6.40 7.07
N TYR A 78 -8.96 6.52 6.20
CA TYR A 78 -7.85 5.58 6.07
C TYR A 78 -6.53 6.32 6.10
N ASP A 79 -5.63 5.87 6.98
CA ASP A 79 -4.25 6.29 7.04
C ASP A 79 -3.35 5.08 6.72
N LYS A 80 -2.41 5.27 5.81
CA LYS A 80 -1.44 4.25 5.43
C LYS A 80 -0.05 4.85 5.39
N LEU A 81 0.91 4.19 6.02
CA LEU A 81 2.33 4.49 5.91
C LEU A 81 3.04 3.27 5.33
N TYR A 82 3.78 3.45 4.25
CA TYR A 82 4.72 2.44 3.77
C TYR A 82 6.12 3.05 3.74
N ARG A 83 7.00 2.62 4.65
CA ARG A 83 8.37 3.10 4.74
C ARG A 83 9.32 1.94 4.65
N ASN A 84 10.29 1.97 3.75
CA ASN A 84 11.26 0.88 3.62
C ASN A 84 12.64 1.34 3.18
N THR A 85 13.62 0.54 3.54
CA THR A 85 14.90 0.40 2.85
C THR A 85 14.87 -0.92 2.10
N PHE A 86 15.37 -0.93 0.87
CA PHE A 86 15.27 -2.08 -0.02
C PHE A 86 16.41 -2.12 -1.03
N ALA A 87 16.76 -3.33 -1.47
CA ALA A 87 17.74 -3.53 -2.53
C ALA A 87 17.21 -3.03 -3.88
N VAL A 88 18.08 -2.35 -4.64
CA VAL A 88 17.72 -1.77 -5.95
C VAL A 88 18.50 -2.43 -7.08
N PRO A 89 19.82 -2.24 -7.23
CA PRO A 89 20.57 -3.03 -8.20
C PRO A 89 20.71 -4.48 -7.71
N PRO A 90 20.97 -5.41 -8.65
CA PRO A 90 21.50 -6.73 -8.29
C PRO A 90 22.75 -6.62 -7.41
N ALA A 91 23.06 -7.70 -6.68
CA ALA A 91 24.34 -7.82 -6.01
C ALA A 91 25.49 -7.59 -7.01
N THR A 92 26.50 -6.85 -6.57
CA THR A 92 27.61 -6.44 -7.42
C THR A 92 28.91 -6.35 -6.61
N PRO A 93 30.06 -6.70 -7.19
CA PRO A 93 31.35 -6.44 -6.57
C PRO A 93 31.58 -4.94 -6.36
N ARG A 94 32.02 -4.57 -5.16
CA ARG A 94 32.60 -3.28 -4.80
C ARG A 94 34.03 -3.54 -4.34
N GLY A 95 34.98 -3.50 -5.29
CA GLY A 95 36.34 -4.00 -5.06
C GLY A 95 36.35 -5.52 -4.88
N ALA A 96 36.99 -6.01 -3.81
CA ALA A 96 37.06 -7.44 -3.49
C ALA A 96 35.83 -7.98 -2.72
N VAL A 97 34.87 -7.11 -2.38
CA VAL A 97 33.71 -7.46 -1.54
C VAL A 97 32.43 -7.47 -2.37
N GLN A 98 31.60 -8.50 -2.22
CA GLN A 98 30.25 -8.51 -2.79
C GLN A 98 29.32 -7.63 -1.97
N SER A 99 28.58 -6.76 -2.65
CA SER A 99 27.73 -5.75 -2.02
C SER A 99 26.37 -5.66 -2.69
N VAL A 100 25.40 -5.10 -1.98
CA VAL A 100 24.09 -4.74 -2.53
C VAL A 100 23.84 -3.25 -2.34
N GLY A 101 23.28 -2.62 -3.38
CA GLY A 101 22.86 -1.23 -3.29
C GLY A 101 21.47 -1.13 -2.65
N LEU A 102 21.33 -0.31 -1.63
CA LEU A 102 20.06 -0.05 -0.95
C LEU A 102 19.61 1.39 -1.21
N GLU A 103 18.32 1.56 -1.46
CA GLU A 103 17.64 2.86 -1.41
C GLU A 103 16.52 2.82 -0.37
N ALA A 104 16.01 3.98 0.01
CA ALA A 104 14.97 4.07 1.03
C ALA A 104 13.92 5.13 0.70
N TYR A 105 12.72 4.96 1.27
CA TYR A 105 11.66 5.95 1.19
C TYR A 105 10.55 5.77 2.21
N SER A 106 9.66 6.77 2.28
CA SER A 106 8.42 6.78 3.04
C SER A 106 7.27 7.31 2.18
N ASP A 107 6.18 6.55 2.14
CA ASP A 107 4.96 6.82 1.36
C ASP A 107 3.73 6.88 2.26
N PRO A 108 3.52 7.98 3.00
CA PRO A 108 2.24 8.23 3.66
C PRO A 108 1.14 8.45 2.62
N THR A 109 -0.01 7.84 2.85
CA THR A 109 -1.25 8.02 2.09
C THR A 109 -2.40 8.19 3.06
N THR A 110 -3.22 9.21 2.83
CA THR A 110 -4.50 9.36 3.52
C THR A 110 -5.63 9.30 2.51
N ARG A 111 -6.75 8.69 2.89
CA ARG A 111 -7.93 8.61 2.04
C ARG A 111 -9.19 8.73 2.86
N LYS A 112 -10.12 9.54 2.38
CA LYS A 112 -11.49 9.59 2.86
C LYS A 112 -12.44 9.26 1.72
N ASN A 113 -13.44 8.42 1.96
CA ASN A 113 -14.52 8.19 1.02
C ASN A 113 -15.89 8.27 1.70
N LEU A 114 -16.87 8.79 0.95
CA LEU A 114 -18.28 8.74 1.28
C LEU A 114 -18.99 8.05 0.12
N LEU A 115 -19.62 6.91 0.40
CA LEU A 115 -20.39 6.13 -0.55
C LEU A 115 -21.83 6.05 -0.07
N ASN A 116 -22.80 6.33 -0.95
CA ASN A 116 -24.22 6.14 -0.67
C ASN A 116 -24.89 5.43 -1.85
N GLN A 117 -25.46 4.26 -1.59
CA GLN A 117 -26.15 3.44 -2.58
C GLN A 117 -27.61 3.27 -2.17
N ASN A 118 -28.52 3.44 -3.12
CA ASN A 118 -29.96 3.32 -2.91
C ASN A 118 -30.54 2.35 -3.94
N ASP A 119 -31.20 1.30 -3.46
CA ASP A 119 -31.82 0.26 -4.26
C ASP A 119 -33.32 0.23 -4.01
N LEU A 120 -34.11 0.11 -5.06
CA LEU A 120 -35.55 -0.07 -5.05
C LEU A 120 -35.88 -1.43 -5.66
N VAL A 121 -36.73 -2.19 -4.96
CA VAL A 121 -37.30 -3.45 -5.44
C VAL A 121 -38.81 -3.34 -5.42
N TRP A 122 -39.44 -3.51 -6.57
CA TRP A 122 -40.89 -3.45 -6.70
C TRP A 122 -41.44 -4.68 -7.43
N THR A 123 -42.29 -5.43 -6.76
CA THR A 123 -43.04 -6.53 -7.38
C THR A 123 -44.40 -6.03 -7.85
N VAL A 124 -44.67 -6.12 -9.15
CA VAL A 124 -45.93 -5.65 -9.74
C VAL A 124 -46.49 -6.67 -10.72
N THR A 125 -47.81 -6.83 -10.74
CA THR A 125 -48.50 -7.71 -11.67
C THR A 125 -49.26 -6.87 -12.69
N THR A 126 -48.99 -7.09 -13.97
CA THR A 126 -49.72 -6.44 -15.08
C THR A 126 -50.49 -7.52 -15.86
N GLY A 127 -51.75 -7.74 -15.51
CA GLY A 127 -52.56 -8.82 -16.09
C GLY A 127 -52.01 -10.20 -15.71
N PRO A 128 -51.68 -11.09 -16.68
CA PRO A 128 -51.16 -12.42 -16.39
C PRO A 128 -49.66 -12.44 -16.04
N VAL A 129 -48.94 -11.32 -16.18
CA VAL A 129 -47.48 -11.26 -16.01
C VAL A 129 -47.11 -10.61 -14.68
N ARG A 130 -46.22 -11.25 -13.92
CA ARG A 130 -45.60 -10.72 -12.71
C ARG A 130 -44.19 -10.22 -13.02
N HIS A 131 -43.89 -8.99 -12.63
CA HIS A 131 -42.60 -8.32 -12.79
C HIS A 131 -41.93 -8.11 -11.43
N VAL A 132 -40.60 -8.15 -11.43
CA VAL A 132 -39.76 -7.61 -10.34
C VAL A 132 -38.93 -6.50 -10.95
N LEU A 133 -39.29 -5.27 -10.65
CA LEU A 133 -38.59 -4.08 -11.13
C LEU A 133 -37.51 -3.69 -10.13
N LEU A 134 -36.31 -3.47 -10.65
CA LEU A 134 -35.15 -3.02 -9.89
C LEU A 134 -34.73 -1.66 -10.43
N ALA A 135 -34.53 -0.69 -9.54
CA ALA A 135 -33.97 0.60 -9.88
C ALA A 135 -33.03 1.04 -8.76
N GLY A 136 -32.07 1.91 -9.05
CA GLY A 136 -31.17 2.41 -8.03
C GLY A 136 -30.29 3.54 -8.51
N PHE A 137 -29.64 4.19 -7.55
CA PHE A 137 -28.61 5.18 -7.81
C PHE A 137 -27.51 5.10 -6.75
N GLU A 138 -26.30 5.48 -7.14
CA GLU A 138 -25.14 5.54 -6.25
C GLU A 138 -24.45 6.89 -6.37
N TYR A 139 -24.01 7.41 -5.23
CA TYR A 139 -23.14 8.57 -5.14
C TYR A 139 -21.86 8.20 -4.39
N GLY A 140 -20.72 8.68 -4.90
CA GLY A 140 -19.41 8.47 -4.28
C GLY A 140 -18.53 9.71 -4.36
N ASP A 141 -17.96 10.14 -3.23
CA ASP A 141 -16.84 11.09 -3.16
C ASP A 141 -15.63 10.40 -2.54
N GLN A 142 -14.45 10.57 -3.14
CA GLN A 142 -13.21 10.05 -2.59
C GLN A 142 -12.09 11.07 -2.74
N ARG A 143 -11.44 11.38 -1.62
CA ARG A 143 -10.29 12.29 -1.57
C ARG A 143 -9.08 11.52 -1.07
N THR A 144 -8.01 11.51 -1.85
CA THR A 144 -6.75 10.83 -1.51
C THR A 144 -5.61 11.83 -1.55
N ARG A 145 -4.72 11.78 -0.55
CA ARG A 145 -3.41 12.44 -0.60
C ARG A 145 -2.33 11.39 -0.46
N ASN A 146 -1.30 11.48 -1.28
CA ASN A 146 -0.12 10.61 -1.22
C ASN A 146 1.12 11.49 -1.36
N GLN A 147 2.20 11.12 -0.67
CA GLN A 147 3.48 11.80 -0.80
C GLN A 147 4.61 10.78 -0.83
N ARG A 148 5.51 10.90 -1.82
CA ARG A 148 6.78 10.15 -1.87
C ARG A 148 7.88 10.95 -1.18
N ILE A 149 8.42 10.44 -0.08
CA ILE A 149 9.57 11.06 0.62
C ILE A 149 10.79 10.15 0.46
N ASN A 150 11.80 10.62 -0.25
CA ASN A 150 13.00 9.82 -0.50
C ASN A 150 13.92 9.80 0.72
N GLY A 151 14.55 8.66 0.98
CA GLY A 151 15.59 8.47 1.98
C GLY A 151 16.98 8.75 1.41
N PHE A 152 17.85 9.30 2.24
CA PHE A 152 19.24 9.61 1.94
C PHE A 152 20.16 9.06 3.03
N PHE A 153 21.37 8.68 2.64
CA PHE A 153 22.41 8.15 3.50
C PHE A 153 23.55 9.17 3.61
N GLY A 154 24.05 9.38 4.83
CA GLY A 154 25.10 10.36 5.13
C GLY A 154 26.52 9.79 5.24
N SER A 155 26.66 8.46 5.22
CA SER A 155 27.94 7.76 5.40
C SER A 155 27.94 6.42 4.67
N GLY A 156 29.13 5.85 4.48
CA GLY A 156 29.34 4.59 3.75
C GLY A 156 29.65 4.81 2.26
N ASP A 157 29.54 3.73 1.48
CA ASP A 157 29.74 3.77 0.02
C ASP A 157 28.48 4.31 -0.68
N ILE A 158 28.35 5.64 -0.68
CA ILE A 158 27.17 6.34 -1.18
C ILE A 158 27.33 6.79 -2.64
N VAL A 159 26.26 6.66 -3.42
CA VAL A 159 26.16 7.16 -4.80
C VAL A 159 24.84 7.91 -5.02
N ASN A 160 24.64 8.48 -6.21
CA ASN A 160 23.42 9.19 -6.59
C ASN A 160 23.04 10.32 -5.61
N GLY A 161 24.02 11.13 -5.20
CA GLY A 161 23.79 12.23 -4.25
C GLY A 161 23.33 11.78 -2.86
N GLY A 162 23.73 10.57 -2.44
CA GLY A 162 23.34 9.99 -1.15
C GLY A 162 22.02 9.21 -1.19
N ARG A 163 21.36 9.08 -2.35
CA ARG A 163 20.11 8.29 -2.47
C ARG A 163 20.31 6.79 -2.32
N ARG A 164 21.52 6.31 -2.61
CA ARG A 164 21.86 4.89 -2.58
C ARG A 164 23.13 4.68 -1.79
N VAL A 165 23.13 3.67 -0.91
CA VAL A 165 24.31 3.20 -0.21
C VAL A 165 24.58 1.74 -0.57
N PHE A 166 25.84 1.38 -0.73
CA PHE A 166 26.24 0.00 -0.89
C PHE A 166 26.66 -0.57 0.46
N VAL A 167 26.11 -1.73 0.79
CA VAL A 167 26.46 -2.49 1.99
C VAL A 167 27.03 -3.84 1.57
N ALA A 168 28.10 -4.26 2.25
CA ALA A 168 28.68 -5.58 2.04
C ALA A 168 27.64 -6.67 2.38
N LEU A 169 27.61 -7.72 1.58
CA LEU A 169 26.82 -8.90 1.88
C LEU A 169 27.40 -9.63 3.10
N ALA A 170 26.54 -9.94 4.06
CA ALA A 170 26.82 -10.70 5.26
C ALA A 170 25.52 -11.31 5.79
N ASP A 171 25.59 -12.30 6.70
CA ASP A 171 24.40 -12.89 7.35
C ASP A 171 23.48 -11.82 7.94
N ARG A 172 24.10 -10.79 8.52
CA ARG A 172 23.44 -9.55 8.95
C ARG A 172 24.10 -8.35 8.28
N ILE A 173 23.35 -7.68 7.41
CA ILE A 173 23.79 -6.42 6.83
C ILE A 173 23.64 -5.27 7.83
N THR A 174 24.57 -4.32 7.78
CA THR A 174 24.49 -3.08 8.55
C THR A 174 24.26 -1.94 7.59
N VAL A 175 23.11 -1.28 7.71
CA VAL A 175 22.73 -0.16 6.86
C VAL A 175 22.93 1.14 7.66
N PRO A 176 23.60 2.15 7.08
CA PRO A 176 23.72 3.45 7.73
C PRO A 176 22.36 4.11 7.98
N PRO A 177 22.28 5.05 8.94
CA PRO A 177 21.04 5.77 9.22
C PRO A 177 20.44 6.42 7.97
N VAL A 178 19.13 6.28 7.82
CA VAL A 178 18.35 6.89 6.73
C VAL A 178 17.79 8.23 7.20
N THR A 179 18.03 9.28 6.42
CA THR A 179 17.39 10.58 6.60
C THR A 179 16.35 10.81 5.50
N LEU A 180 15.10 10.99 5.88
CA LEU A 180 14.03 11.34 4.94
C LEU A 180 14.14 12.81 4.56
N ARG A 181 14.13 13.10 3.26
CA ARG A 181 14.10 14.47 2.74
C ARG A 181 12.98 14.61 1.72
N THR A 182 12.13 15.60 1.92
CA THR A 182 11.22 16.07 0.88
C THR A 182 12.05 16.83 -0.15
N THR A 183 12.06 16.38 -1.40
CA THR A 183 12.41 17.30 -2.50
C THR A 183 11.39 18.44 -2.46
N ALA A 184 11.82 19.70 -2.63
CA ALA A 184 10.89 20.82 -2.71
C ALA A 184 9.82 20.50 -3.77
N ASN A 185 8.55 20.48 -3.36
CA ASN A 185 7.45 20.39 -4.30
C ASN A 185 7.48 21.68 -5.13
N THR A 186 7.87 21.59 -6.40
CA THR A 186 7.30 22.49 -7.41
C THR A 186 5.87 22.01 -7.64
N GLY A 187 4.98 22.47 -6.76
CA GLY A 187 3.53 22.38 -6.97
C GLY A 187 3.11 23.22 -8.17
#